data_AF-A0A378W5D3-F1
#
_entry.id   AF-A0A378W5D3-F1
#
_cell.length_a   1.000
_cell.length_b   1.000
_cell.length_c   1.000
_cell.angle_alpha   90.00
_cell.angle_beta   90.00
_cell.angle_gamma   90.00
#
_symmetry.space_group_name_H-M   'P 1'
#
loop_
_entity.id
_entity.type
_entity.pdbx_description
1 polymer ?
#
loop_
_entity_poly.entity_id
_entity_poly.type
_entity_poly.pdbx_seq_one_letter_code
_entity_poly.pdbx_strand_id
1 'polypeptide(L)'
;MYDHVLAAGSHEPKSFLTYLTIGLVVSALFAAGAIGLSMIPSSADERLDAERARLFTHSEAFWARWPNNRVFEAPYDELAGEAARCARLIEIFQGQRGTNVRPATGHARKTYDKANGEIATYQAMLNSVHNAMHYAISQGRGPQLPSN
;
A
#
# COMPACT_ATOMS: atom_id res chain seq x y z
N MET A 1 78.67 6.96 -24.27
CA MET A 1 77.98 8.06 -24.95
C MET A 1 76.56 7.57 -25.21
N TYR A 2 75.64 8.00 -24.33
CA TYR A 2 74.15 8.13 -24.42
C TYR A 2 73.37 7.05 -25.20
N ASP A 3 72.63 6.19 -24.49
CA ASP A 3 71.20 6.31 -24.14
C ASP A 3 70.26 5.85 -25.27
N HIS A 4 69.37 4.91 -24.96
CA HIS A 4 67.92 5.15 -24.96
C HIS A 4 67.15 3.90 -24.54
N VAL A 5 66.60 4.02 -23.32
CA VAL A 5 65.35 3.43 -22.84
C VAL A 5 64.30 3.38 -23.95
N LEU A 6 63.59 2.26 -24.08
CA LEU A 6 62.13 2.24 -24.29
C LEU A 6 61.58 0.85 -23.94
N ALA A 7 61.02 0.79 -22.73
CA ALA A 7 60.09 -0.23 -22.32
C ALA A 7 58.87 -0.18 -23.26
N ALA A 8 58.77 -1.13 -24.18
CA ALA A 8 57.54 -1.36 -24.93
C ALA A 8 56.75 -2.42 -24.16
N GLY A 9 55.99 -1.98 -23.15
CA GLY A 9 54.91 -2.80 -22.59
C GLY A 9 53.93 -3.10 -23.71
N SER A 10 53.89 -4.36 -24.16
CA SER A 10 52.94 -4.83 -25.15
C SER A 10 51.54 -4.81 -24.51
N HIS A 11 50.88 -3.66 -24.59
CA HIS A 11 49.46 -3.57 -24.32
C HIS A 11 48.75 -4.21 -25.51
N GLU A 12 48.45 -5.51 -25.41
CA GLU A 12 47.53 -6.15 -26.35
C GLU A 12 46.24 -5.33 -26.39
N PRO A 13 45.76 -4.90 -27.57
CA PRO A 13 44.47 -4.22 -27.65
C PRO A 13 43.41 -5.26 -27.29
N LYS A 14 42.91 -5.20 -26.05
CA LYS A 14 41.80 -6.04 -25.59
C LYS A 14 40.66 -5.88 -26.60
N SER A 15 40.39 -6.97 -27.32
CA SER A 15 39.49 -7.01 -28.47
C SER A 15 38.12 -6.43 -28.11
N PHE A 16 37.50 -5.72 -29.04
CA PHE A 16 36.13 -5.21 -28.94
C PHE A 16 35.14 -6.30 -28.47
N LEU A 17 35.40 -7.55 -28.86
CA LEU A 17 34.64 -8.73 -28.46
C LEU A 17 34.65 -8.97 -26.94
N THR A 18 35.75 -8.62 -26.27
CA THR A 18 35.93 -8.72 -24.81
C THR A 18 35.08 -7.68 -24.08
N TYR A 19 35.01 -6.45 -24.58
CA TYR A 19 34.14 -5.42 -23.99
C TYR A 19 32.66 -5.74 -24.20
N LEU A 20 32.30 -6.29 -25.36
CA LEU A 20 30.94 -6.69 -25.69
C LEU A 20 30.44 -7.84 -24.79
N THR A 21 31.30 -8.84 -24.56
CA THR A 21 30.99 -9.96 -23.65
C THR A 21 30.88 -9.51 -22.20
N ILE A 22 31.79 -8.66 -21.71
CA ILE A 22 31.70 -8.09 -20.36
C ILE A 22 30.42 -7.28 -20.20
N GLY A 23 30.09 -6.41 -21.17
CA GLY A 23 28.87 -5.60 -21.15
C GLY A 23 27.60 -6.44 -21.13
N LEU A 24 27.57 -7.53 -21.91
CA LEU A 24 26.42 -8.44 -21.95
C LEU A 24 26.25 -9.20 -20.64
N VAL A 25 27.33 -9.68 -20.03
CA VAL A 25 27.29 -10.38 -18.73
C VAL A 25 26.83 -9.44 -17.62
N VAL A 26 27.34 -8.20 -17.58
CA VAL A 26 26.90 -7.20 -16.59
C VAL A 26 25.44 -6.83 -16.79
N SER A 27 25.00 -6.64 -18.04
CA SER A 27 23.59 -6.37 -18.37
C SER A 27 22.67 -7.52 -17.96
N ALA A 28 23.06 -8.76 -18.22
CA ALA A 28 22.31 -9.94 -17.84
C ALA A 28 22.22 -10.09 -16.30
N LEU A 29 23.30 -9.82 -15.58
CA LEU A 29 23.30 -9.81 -14.10
C LEU A 29 22.42 -8.71 -13.52
N PHE A 30 22.42 -7.51 -14.12
CA PHE A 30 21.53 -6.43 -13.73
C PHE A 30 20.05 -6.77 -14.00
N ALA A 31 19.75 -7.35 -15.16
CA ALA A 31 18.40 -7.78 -15.51
C ALA A 31 17.91 -8.88 -14.55
N ALA A 32 18.74 -9.90 -14.29
CA ALA A 32 18.41 -10.97 -13.35
C ALA A 32 18.28 -10.45 -11.91
N GLY A 33 19.14 -9.51 -11.49
CA GLY A 33 19.05 -8.86 -10.18
C GLY A 33 17.80 -8.01 -10.02
N ALA A 34 17.39 -7.27 -11.05
CA ALA A 34 16.15 -6.48 -11.04
C ALA A 34 14.90 -7.37 -10.98
N ILE A 35 14.90 -8.50 -11.68
CA ILE A 35 13.82 -9.50 -11.63
C ILE A 35 13.79 -10.21 -10.27
N GLY A 36 14.97 -10.53 -9.71
CA GLY A 36 15.07 -11.13 -8.38
C GLY A 36 14.58 -10.19 -7.27
N LEU A 37 14.91 -8.90 -7.36
CA LEU A 37 14.48 -7.90 -6.39
C LEU A 37 12.97 -7.61 -6.44
N SER A 38 12.34 -7.73 -7.62
CA SER A 38 10.90 -7.54 -7.78
C SER A 38 10.06 -8.73 -7.30
N MET A 39 10.68 -9.89 -7.07
CA MET A 39 10.04 -11.10 -6.54
C MET A 39 10.20 -11.27 -5.03
N ILE A 40 10.92 -10.40 -4.33
CA ILE A 40 10.98 -10.42 -2.87
C ILE A 40 9.68 -9.79 -2.35
N PRO A 41 8.74 -10.56 -1.77
CA PRO A 41 7.62 -9.97 -1.07
C PRO A 41 8.21 -9.09 0.02
N SER A 42 7.94 -7.78 -0.05
CA SER A 42 8.45 -6.90 0.97
C SER A 42 7.73 -7.25 2.26
N SER A 43 8.46 -7.38 3.37
CA SER A 43 7.84 -7.58 4.69
C SER A 43 6.85 -6.45 5.04
N ALA A 44 6.91 -5.32 4.33
CA ALA A 44 5.96 -4.23 4.44
C ALA A 44 4.60 -4.59 3.82
N ASP A 45 4.57 -5.22 2.65
CA ASP A 45 3.31 -5.66 2.01
C ASP A 45 2.62 -6.74 2.84
N GLU A 46 3.36 -7.72 3.36
CA GLU A 46 2.80 -8.75 4.24
C GLU A 46 2.25 -8.17 5.54
N ARG A 47 2.91 -7.15 6.11
CA ARG A 47 2.42 -6.45 7.31
C ARG A 47 1.16 -5.66 7.01
N LEU A 48 1.10 -4.97 5.86
CA LEU A 48 -0.08 -4.23 5.42
C LEU A 48 -1.26 -5.16 5.17
N ASP A 49 -1.03 -6.33 4.57
CA ASP A 49 -2.08 -7.34 4.35
C ASP A 49 -2.58 -7.93 5.67
N ALA A 50 -1.68 -8.19 6.62
CA ALA A 50 -2.06 -8.65 7.96
C ALA A 50 -2.84 -7.58 8.76
N GLU A 51 -2.41 -6.32 8.69
CA GLU A 51 -3.12 -5.18 9.28
C GLU A 51 -4.52 -5.05 8.68
N ARG A 52 -4.60 -5.08 7.34
CA ARG A 52 -5.86 -5.07 6.60
C ARG A 52 -6.77 -6.19 7.06
N ALA A 53 -6.32 -7.44 7.06
CA ALA A 53 -7.15 -8.58 7.46
C ALA A 53 -7.74 -8.42 8.87
N ARG A 54 -6.93 -7.93 9.83
CA ARG A 54 -7.39 -7.64 11.19
C ARG A 54 -8.46 -6.54 11.23
N LEU A 55 -8.24 -5.44 10.51
CA LEU A 55 -9.20 -4.34 10.41
C LEU A 55 -10.54 -4.81 9.82
N PHE A 56 -10.49 -5.65 8.79
CA PHE A 56 -11.66 -6.29 8.19
C PHE A 56 -12.42 -7.14 9.23
N THR A 57 -11.74 -8.05 9.93
CA THR A 57 -12.38 -8.89 10.94
C THR A 57 -13.04 -8.07 12.05
N HIS A 58 -12.38 -6.99 12.51
CA HIS A 58 -12.96 -6.11 13.51
C HIS A 58 -14.18 -5.34 12.98
N SER A 59 -14.13 -4.85 11.74
CA SER A 59 -15.26 -4.16 11.10
C SER A 59 -16.44 -5.10 10.92
N GLU A 60 -16.23 -6.31 10.41
CA GLU A 60 -17.27 -7.33 10.31
C GLU A 60 -17.90 -7.67 11.66
N ALA A 61 -17.08 -7.84 12.70
CA ALA A 61 -17.60 -8.09 14.05
C ALA A 61 -18.46 -6.93 14.58
N PHE A 62 -18.09 -5.68 14.27
CA PHE A 62 -18.89 -4.50 14.61
C PHE A 62 -20.24 -4.51 13.87
N TRP A 63 -20.23 -4.70 12.55
CA TRP A 63 -21.45 -4.70 11.74
C TRP A 63 -22.35 -5.90 11.98
N ALA A 64 -21.79 -7.06 12.38
CA ALA A 64 -22.56 -8.21 12.82
C ALA A 64 -23.32 -7.93 14.12
N ARG A 65 -22.71 -7.15 15.04
CA ARG A 65 -23.35 -6.73 16.29
C ARG A 65 -24.38 -5.63 16.07
N TRP A 66 -24.06 -4.67 15.19
CA TRP A 66 -24.86 -3.46 14.92
C TRP A 66 -25.25 -3.34 13.44
N PRO A 67 -26.08 -4.25 12.91
CA PRO A 67 -26.47 -4.21 11.50
C PRO A 67 -27.44 -3.06 11.22
N ASN A 68 -27.25 -2.39 10.07
CA ASN A 68 -28.17 -1.38 9.52
C ASN A 68 -28.56 -0.32 10.55
N ASN A 69 -29.87 -0.15 10.82
CA ASN A 69 -30.41 0.86 11.73
C ASN A 69 -29.96 0.67 13.19
N ARG A 70 -29.44 -0.50 13.57
CA ARG A 70 -28.94 -0.72 14.94
C ARG A 70 -27.62 -0.01 15.22
N VAL A 71 -26.92 0.46 14.18
CA VAL A 71 -25.71 1.28 14.35
C VAL A 71 -25.97 2.55 15.17
N PHE A 72 -27.20 3.10 15.14
CA PHE A 72 -27.58 4.28 15.92
C PHE A 72 -27.72 4.01 17.42
N GLU A 73 -27.88 2.75 17.81
CA GLU A 73 -27.96 2.32 19.21
C GLU A 73 -26.56 2.04 19.80
N ALA A 74 -25.54 1.87 18.95
CA ALA A 74 -24.19 1.54 19.38
C ALA A 74 -23.60 2.62 20.33
N PRO A 75 -22.76 2.21 21.31
CA PRO A 75 -22.02 3.15 22.15
C PRO A 75 -21.12 4.07 21.32
N TYR A 76 -20.95 5.32 21.76
CA TYR A 76 -20.13 6.31 21.05
C TYR A 76 -18.68 5.84 20.86
N ASP A 77 -18.10 5.17 21.87
CA ASP A 77 -16.73 4.65 21.78
C ASP A 77 -16.58 3.56 20.71
N GLU A 78 -17.60 2.69 20.57
CA GLU A 78 -17.60 1.68 19.50
C GLU A 78 -17.76 2.32 18.12
N LEU A 79 -18.61 3.36 18.01
CA LEU A 79 -18.78 4.15 16.79
C LEU A 79 -17.49 4.87 16.39
N ALA A 80 -16.83 5.55 17.32
CA ALA A 80 -15.56 6.23 17.08
C ALA A 80 -14.46 5.23 16.66
N GLY A 81 -14.43 4.06 17.30
CA GLY A 81 -13.54 2.97 16.91
C GLY A 81 -13.80 2.42 15.51
N GLU A 82 -15.07 2.30 15.07
CA GLU A 82 -15.40 1.90 13.69
C GLU A 82 -15.07 3.01 12.68
N ALA A 83 -15.31 4.28 13.02
CA ALA A 83 -14.97 5.41 12.16
C ALA A 83 -13.47 5.45 11.86
N ALA A 84 -12.63 5.27 12.89
CA ALA A 84 -11.18 5.19 12.74
C ALA A 84 -10.75 4.00 11.86
N ARG A 85 -11.39 2.83 12.03
CA ARG A 85 -11.12 1.64 11.22
C ARG A 85 -11.51 1.83 9.75
N CYS A 86 -12.70 2.39 9.48
CA CYS A 86 -13.12 2.74 8.13
C CYS A 86 -12.16 3.73 7.47
N ALA A 87 -11.74 4.77 8.19
CA ALA A 87 -10.76 5.74 7.69
C ALA A 87 -9.41 5.06 7.35
N ARG A 88 -8.92 4.18 8.22
CA ARG A 88 -7.67 3.44 7.98
C ARG A 88 -7.75 2.52 6.76
N LEU A 89 -8.88 1.83 6.58
CA LEU A 89 -9.11 0.99 5.40
C LEU A 89 -9.13 1.84 4.12
N ILE A 90 -9.78 3.01 4.14
CA ILE A 90 -9.76 3.95 3.01
C ILE A 90 -8.32 4.37 2.67
N GLU A 91 -7.48 4.70 3.66
CA GLU A 91 -6.07 5.04 3.43
C GLU A 91 -5.30 3.89 2.77
N ILE A 92 -5.47 2.66 3.26
CA ILE A 92 -4.83 1.48 2.67
C ILE A 92 -5.24 1.32 1.21
N PHE A 93 -6.53 1.45 0.90
CA PHE A 93 -7.02 1.35 -0.48
C PHE A 93 -6.59 2.51 -1.37
N GLN A 94 -6.46 3.72 -0.84
CA GLN A 94 -5.89 4.84 -1.57
C GLN A 94 -4.42 4.58 -1.92
N GLY A 95 -3.65 4.01 -0.99
CA GLY A 95 -2.30 3.52 -1.24
C GLY A 95 -2.26 2.46 -2.34
N GLN A 96 -3.15 1.46 -2.29
CA GLN A 96 -3.28 0.42 -3.33
C GLN A 96 -3.70 0.97 -4.69
N ARG A 97 -4.53 2.03 -4.71
CA ARG A 97 -4.92 2.73 -5.94
C ARG A 97 -3.72 3.43 -6.59
N GLY A 98 -2.81 3.97 -5.77
CA GLY A 98 -1.53 4.58 -6.15
C GLY A 98 -1.65 5.92 -6.88
N THR A 99 -2.60 6.06 -7.81
CA THR A 99 -2.86 7.26 -8.60
C THR A 99 -4.34 7.65 -8.52
N ASN A 100 -4.64 8.92 -8.80
CA ASN A 100 -6.01 9.40 -8.97
C ASN A 100 -6.47 9.32 -10.44
N VAL A 101 -5.57 8.96 -11.36
CA VAL A 101 -5.87 8.83 -12.78
C VAL A 101 -6.19 7.38 -13.09
N ARG A 102 -7.40 7.13 -13.58
CA ARG A 102 -7.82 5.79 -13.99
C ARG A 102 -6.98 5.29 -15.17
N PRO A 103 -6.29 4.14 -15.07
CA PRO A 103 -5.55 3.56 -16.18
C PRO A 103 -6.48 3.15 -17.33
N ALA A 104 -6.03 3.30 -18.58
CA ALA A 104 -6.85 3.03 -19.76
C ALA A 104 -7.21 1.53 -19.90
N THR A 105 -6.24 0.63 -19.70
CA THR A 105 -6.40 -0.82 -19.90
C THR A 105 -5.47 -1.64 -18.98
N GLY A 106 -5.64 -2.96 -18.98
CA GLY A 106 -4.71 -3.91 -18.36
C GLY A 106 -4.94 -4.16 -16.87
N HIS A 107 -3.95 -4.79 -16.24
CA HIS A 107 -3.99 -5.18 -14.83
C HIS A 107 -4.12 -3.97 -13.90
N ALA A 108 -3.39 -2.87 -14.19
CA ALA A 108 -3.46 -1.63 -13.42
C ALA A 108 -4.90 -1.05 -13.35
N ARG A 109 -5.67 -1.14 -14.44
CA ARG A 109 -7.08 -0.72 -14.45
C ARG A 109 -7.94 -1.56 -13.52
N LYS A 110 -7.75 -2.89 -13.51
CA LYS A 110 -8.50 -3.80 -12.62
C LYS A 110 -8.20 -3.50 -11.16
N THR A 111 -6.94 -3.31 -10.81
CA THR A 111 -6.52 -2.95 -9.45
C THR A 111 -7.09 -1.60 -9.03
N TYR A 112 -7.03 -0.60 -9.91
CA TYR A 112 -7.63 0.72 -9.68
C TYR A 112 -9.15 0.61 -9.45
N ASP A 113 -9.87 -0.06 -10.36
CA ASP A 113 -11.33 -0.18 -10.29
C ASP A 113 -11.76 -0.93 -9.01
N LYS A 114 -11.02 -1.99 -8.62
CA LYS A 114 -11.26 -2.72 -7.36
C LYS A 114 -11.03 -1.82 -6.14
N ALA A 115 -9.87 -1.17 -6.04
CA ALA A 115 -9.56 -0.28 -4.93
C ALA A 115 -10.59 0.86 -4.82
N ASN A 116 -11.04 1.41 -5.95
CA ASN A 116 -12.03 2.48 -5.96
C ASN A 116 -13.42 2.00 -5.51
N GLY A 117 -13.80 0.76 -5.84
CA GLY A 117 -15.02 0.14 -5.31
C GLY A 117 -14.97 -0.03 -3.79
N GLU A 118 -13.85 -0.54 -3.27
CA GLU A 118 -13.65 -0.70 -1.81
C GLU A 118 -13.67 0.65 -1.09
N ILE A 119 -13.00 1.67 -1.64
CA ILE A 119 -13.03 3.06 -1.11
C ILE A 119 -14.47 3.56 -1.02
N ALA A 120 -15.27 3.40 -2.08
CA ALA A 120 -16.65 3.86 -2.09
C ALA A 120 -17.50 3.15 -1.02
N THR A 121 -17.32 1.83 -0.86
CA THR A 121 -18.00 1.05 0.19
C THR A 121 -17.66 1.58 1.58
N TYR A 122 -16.37 1.72 1.90
CA TYR A 122 -15.94 2.18 3.22
C TYR A 122 -16.29 3.65 3.49
N GLN A 123 -16.33 4.49 2.46
CA GLN A 123 -16.84 5.86 2.59
C GLN A 123 -18.32 5.88 2.96
N ALA A 124 -19.14 5.02 2.35
CA ALA A 124 -20.56 4.92 2.71
C ALA A 124 -20.75 4.43 4.15
N MET A 125 -19.97 3.43 4.58
CA MET A 125 -19.97 2.93 5.96
C MET A 125 -19.54 4.01 6.95
N LEU A 126 -18.44 4.72 6.66
CA LEU A 126 -17.94 5.83 7.47
C LEU A 126 -18.99 6.93 7.63
N ASN A 127 -19.68 7.31 6.54
CA ASN A 127 -20.75 8.29 6.59
C ASN A 127 -21.92 7.82 7.48
N SER A 128 -22.29 6.54 7.42
CA SER A 128 -23.32 5.99 8.30
C SER A 128 -22.90 6.06 9.77
N VAL A 129 -21.64 5.73 10.08
CA VAL A 129 -21.09 5.79 11.44
C VAL A 129 -21.05 7.23 11.93
N HIS A 130 -20.59 8.19 11.12
CA HIS A 130 -20.63 9.61 11.48
C HIS A 130 -22.06 10.10 11.74
N ASN A 131 -23.02 9.72 10.91
CA ASN A 131 -24.43 10.05 11.16
C ASN A 131 -24.92 9.49 12.50
N ALA A 132 -24.54 8.25 12.83
CA ALA A 132 -24.86 7.64 14.11
C ALA A 132 -24.15 8.34 15.29
N MET A 133 -22.90 8.79 15.12
CA MET A 133 -22.18 9.60 16.11
C MET A 133 -22.86 10.96 16.34
N HIS A 134 -23.24 11.66 15.28
CA HIS A 134 -23.99 12.92 15.37
C HIS A 134 -25.33 12.72 16.09
N TYR A 135 -26.03 11.62 15.79
CA TYR A 135 -27.25 11.24 16.50
C TYR A 135 -26.98 10.92 17.98
N ALA A 136 -25.93 10.17 18.31
CA ALA A 136 -25.58 9.90 19.70
C ALA A 136 -25.27 11.18 20.48
N ILE A 137 -24.54 12.13 19.87
CA ILE A 137 -24.26 13.44 20.45
C ILE A 137 -25.56 14.22 20.72
N SER A 138 -26.50 14.24 19.76
CA SER A 138 -27.77 14.96 19.95
C SER A 138 -28.65 14.34 21.05
N GLN A 139 -28.45 13.05 21.35
CA GLN A 139 -29.09 12.35 22.46
C GLN A 139 -28.31 12.47 23.79
N GLY A 140 -27.26 13.28 23.87
CA GLY A 140 -26.43 13.43 25.06
C GLY A 140 -25.52 12.23 25.36
N ARG A 141 -25.41 11.27 24.43
CA ARG A 141 -24.48 10.12 24.48
C ARG A 141 -23.16 10.43 23.77
N GLY A 142 -22.75 11.70 23.75
CA GLY A 142 -21.53 12.15 23.08
C GLY A 142 -20.24 11.69 23.79
N PRO A 143 -19.06 12.15 23.32
CA PRO A 143 -17.79 11.77 23.92
C PRO A 143 -17.78 12.12 25.41
N GLN A 144 -17.56 11.11 26.25
CA GLN A 144 -17.41 11.33 27.69
C GLN A 144 -16.03 11.91 27.94
N LEU A 145 -15.99 13.19 28.34
CA LEU A 145 -14.77 13.80 28.83
C LEU A 145 -14.35 13.07 30.12
N PRO A 146 -13.06 12.69 30.27
CA PRO A 146 -12.60 12.09 31.51
C PRO A 146 -12.87 13.05 32.67
N SER A 147 -13.58 12.58 33.70
CA SER A 147 -13.71 13.30 34.96
C SER A 147 -12.33 13.32 35.63
N ASN A 148 -11.73 14.51 35.73
CA ASN A 148 -10.53 14.75 36.54
C ASN A 148 -10.75 14.41 38.00
#